data_AF-A0A925J923-F1
#
_entry.id   AF-A0A925J923-F1
#
_cell.length_a   1.000
_cell.length_b   1.000
_cell.length_c   1.000
_cell.angle_alpha   90.00
_cell.angle_beta   90.00
_cell.angle_gamma   90.00
#
_symmetry.space_group_name_H-M   'P 1'
#
loop_
_entity.id
_entity.type
_entity.pdbx_description
1 polymer ?
#
loop_
_entity_poly.entity_id
_entity_poly.type
_entity_poly.pdbx_seq_one_letter_code
_entity_poly.pdbx_strand_id
1 'polypeptide(L)'
;MVKKGLFVKMIAKPGKEAEVEAFLNSGLALVNEEPLTVTWYAIKFDDSTFGIFDTFDSDEGRDAHLNGKVAAALMANAAELLLEGPTIEKIGIITVKPAEAKAESSVA
;
A
#
# COMPACT_ATOMS: atom_id res chain seq x y z
N MET A 1 -6.72 -2.82 17.27
CA MET A 1 -7.73 -1.87 16.75
C MET A 1 -7.00 -0.86 15.89
N VAL A 2 -7.37 -0.75 14.61
CA VAL A 2 -6.70 0.13 13.65
C VAL A 2 -6.78 1.60 14.10
N LYS A 3 -5.62 2.24 14.21
CA LYS A 3 -5.46 3.64 14.64
C LYS A 3 -4.48 4.43 13.79
N LYS A 4 -3.64 3.74 13.02
CA LYS A 4 -2.60 4.34 12.19
C LYS A 4 -2.79 3.89 10.76
N GLY A 5 -2.31 4.70 9.82
CA GLY A 5 -2.11 4.29 8.44
C GLY A 5 -0.99 5.07 7.78
N LEU A 6 -0.62 4.63 6.58
CA LEU A 6 0.13 5.42 5.63
C LEU A 6 -0.73 5.63 4.39
N PHE A 7 -0.56 6.81 3.81
CA PHE A 7 -1.01 7.08 2.46
C PHE A 7 0.22 7.43 1.63
N VAL A 8 0.53 6.57 0.67
CA VAL A 8 1.67 6.74 -0.22
C VAL A 8 1.16 7.10 -1.60
N LYS A 9 1.65 8.19 -2.18
CA LYS A 9 1.33 8.61 -3.54
C LYS A 9 2.54 8.49 -4.44
N MET A 10 2.33 7.90 -5.61
CA MET A 10 3.33 7.67 -6.65
C MET A 10 2.82 8.22 -7.97
N ILE A 11 3.65 8.98 -8.67
CA ILE A 11 3.36 9.44 -10.04
C ILE A 11 4.35 8.71 -10.94
N ALA A 12 3.85 7.85 -11.82
CA ALA A 12 4.67 7.12 -12.77
C ALA A 12 5.33 8.08 -13.77
N LYS A 13 6.53 7.74 -14.24
CA LYS A 13 7.10 8.38 -15.43
C LYS A 13 6.29 8.00 -16.67
N PRO A 14 6.27 8.85 -17.71
CA PRO A 14 5.70 8.50 -19.00
C PRO A 14 6.28 7.18 -19.53
N GLY A 15 5.40 6.21 -19.81
CA GLY A 15 5.78 4.89 -20.33
C GLY A 15 6.22 3.88 -19.27
N LYS A 16 6.06 4.19 -17.98
CA LYS A 16 6.34 3.29 -16.84
C LYS A 16 5.11 2.91 -16.03
N GLU A 17 3.92 3.30 -16.50
CA GLU A 17 2.66 3.12 -15.78
C GLU A 17 2.35 1.63 -15.55
N ALA A 18 2.57 0.80 -16.57
CA ALA A 18 2.37 -0.64 -16.48
C ALA A 18 3.33 -1.31 -15.49
N GLU A 19 4.59 -0.87 -15.45
CA GLU A 19 5.59 -1.37 -14.51
C GLU A 19 5.28 -0.95 -13.07
N VAL A 20 4.76 0.26 -12.84
CA VAL A 20 4.29 0.68 -11.50
C VAL A 20 3.11 -0.17 -11.06
N GLU A 21 2.14 -0.43 -11.94
CA GLU A 21 0.99 -1.28 -11.63
C GLU A 21 1.42 -2.74 -11.36
N ALA A 22 2.36 -3.27 -12.15
CA ALA A 22 2.93 -4.60 -11.94
C ALA A 22 3.72 -4.69 -10.62
N PHE A 23 4.52 -3.66 -10.30
CA PHE A 23 5.22 -3.56 -9.02
C PHE A 23 4.23 -3.64 -7.85
N LEU A 24 3.15 -2.85 -7.89
CA LEU A 24 2.14 -2.86 -6.81
C LEU A 24 1.45 -4.21 -6.67
N ASN A 25 1.08 -4.86 -7.77
CA ASN A 25 0.51 -6.20 -7.72
C ASN A 25 1.49 -7.23 -7.11
N SER A 26 2.78 -7.14 -7.45
CA SER A 26 3.81 -8.01 -6.87
C SER A 26 4.07 -7.74 -5.37
N GLY A 27 3.82 -6.50 -4.93
CA GLY A 27 4.00 -6.08 -3.53
C GLY A 27 3.12 -6.84 -2.54
N LEU A 28 1.98 -7.37 -2.98
CA LEU A 28 1.08 -8.16 -2.13
C LEU A 28 1.79 -9.35 -1.46
N ALA A 29 2.66 -10.05 -2.19
CA ALA A 29 3.40 -11.18 -1.63
C ALA A 29 4.33 -10.76 -0.48
N LEU A 30 4.93 -9.58 -0.58
CA LEU A 30 5.81 -9.04 0.45
C LEU A 30 5.03 -8.61 1.70
N VAL A 31 3.89 -7.94 1.49
CA VAL A 31 3.06 -7.44 2.61
C VAL A 31 2.34 -8.56 3.34
N ASN A 32 2.03 -9.67 2.67
CA ASN A 32 1.51 -10.87 3.34
C ASN A 32 2.48 -11.45 4.38
N GLU A 33 3.77 -11.13 4.31
CA GLU A 33 4.78 -11.51 5.32
C GLU A 33 4.85 -10.53 6.50
N GLU A 34 4.06 -9.45 6.51
CA GLU A 34 4.10 -8.40 7.53
C GLU A 34 2.99 -8.59 8.57
N PRO A 35 3.27 -9.22 9.73
CA PRO A 35 2.24 -9.59 10.69
C PRO A 35 1.55 -8.39 11.38
N LEU A 36 2.14 -7.20 11.28
CA LEU A 36 1.62 -5.98 11.91
C LEU A 36 0.87 -5.06 10.94
N THR A 37 0.90 -5.37 9.64
CA THR A 37 0.09 -4.67 8.63
C THR A 37 -1.31 -5.28 8.63
N VAL A 38 -2.31 -4.50 9.05
CA VAL A 38 -3.68 -5.02 9.27
C VAL A 38 -4.44 -5.13 7.95
N THR A 39 -4.36 -4.09 7.12
CA THR A 39 -4.89 -4.11 5.75
C THR A 39 -3.95 -3.34 4.85
N TRP A 40 -3.85 -3.75 3.59
CA TRP A 40 -3.04 -3.08 2.59
C TRP A 40 -3.79 -3.03 1.27
N TYR A 41 -3.71 -1.89 0.59
CA TYR A 41 -4.39 -1.61 -0.67
C TYR A 41 -3.41 -0.97 -1.63
N ALA A 42 -3.25 -1.58 -2.81
CA ALA A 42 -2.76 -0.86 -3.99
C ALA A 42 -3.88 -0.02 -4.58
N ILE A 43 -3.60 1.23 -4.93
CA ILE A 43 -4.58 2.20 -5.43
C ILE A 43 -4.12 2.72 -6.79
N LYS A 44 -5.07 2.89 -7.71
CA LYS A 44 -4.91 3.65 -8.95
C LYS A 44 -5.89 4.82 -8.92
N PHE A 45 -5.37 6.05 -8.98
CA PHE A 45 -6.19 7.27 -9.01
C PHE A 45 -6.60 7.61 -10.45
N ASP A 46 -5.64 7.49 -11.37
CA ASP A 46 -5.79 7.73 -12.80
C ASP A 46 -4.72 6.92 -13.58
N ASP A 47 -4.51 7.23 -14.86
CA ASP A 47 -3.64 6.45 -15.74
C ASP A 47 -2.16 6.46 -15.31
N SER A 48 -1.69 7.51 -14.63
CA SER A 48 -0.27 7.65 -14.23
C SER A 48 -0.07 7.83 -12.73
N THR A 49 -1.14 8.00 -11.95
CA THR A 49 -1.08 8.23 -10.52
C THR A 49 -1.57 7.01 -9.74
N PHE A 50 -0.70 6.52 -8.86
CA PHE A 50 -0.92 5.33 -8.05
C PHE A 50 -0.70 5.62 -6.57
N GLY A 51 -1.07 4.67 -5.72
CA GLY A 51 -0.81 4.78 -4.29
C GLY A 51 -0.83 3.46 -3.53
N ILE A 52 -0.43 3.56 -2.27
CA ILE A 52 -0.63 2.53 -1.26
C ILE A 52 -1.42 3.19 -0.12
N PHE A 53 -2.46 2.50 0.35
CA PHE A 53 -3.06 2.78 1.63
C PHE A 53 -2.95 1.54 2.49
N ASP A 54 -2.45 1.70 3.70
CA ASP A 54 -2.30 0.60 4.64
C ASP A 54 -2.71 1.04 6.05
N THR A 55 -3.01 0.06 6.88
CA THR A 55 -3.49 0.31 8.24
C THR A 55 -2.78 -0.54 9.27
N PHE A 56 -2.64 0.03 10.47
CA PHE A 56 -1.93 -0.58 11.58
C PHE A 56 -2.65 -0.29 12.89
N ASP A 57 -2.46 -1.20 13.84
CA ASP A 57 -2.93 -1.04 15.21
C ASP A 57 -2.12 0.00 16.01
N SER A 58 -0.83 0.16 15.69
CA SER A 58 0.10 1.03 16.43
C SER A 58 1.20 1.61 15.52
N ASP A 59 2.01 2.52 16.08
CA ASP A 59 3.18 3.05 15.38
C ASP A 59 4.26 1.98 15.13
N GLU A 60 4.32 0.94 15.97
CA GLU A 60 5.24 -0.19 15.79
C GLU A 60 4.99 -0.90 14.45
N GLY A 61 3.74 -1.22 14.14
CA GLY A 61 3.39 -1.83 12.85
C GLY A 61 3.67 -0.91 11.66
N ARG A 62 3.36 0.38 11.82
CA ARG A 62 3.61 1.39 10.78
C ARG A 62 5.10 1.56 10.49
N ASP A 63 5.92 1.63 11.52
CA ASP A 63 7.36 1.77 11.37
C ASP A 63 7.99 0.45 10.89
N ALA A 64 7.47 -0.72 11.28
CA ALA A 64 7.89 -2.00 10.72
C ALA A 64 7.64 -2.07 9.20
N HIS A 65 6.47 -1.61 8.72
CA HIS A 65 6.16 -1.55 7.29
C HIS A 65 7.09 -0.59 6.53
N LEU A 66 7.36 0.61 7.06
CA LEU A 66 8.28 1.58 6.45
C LEU A 66 9.71 1.06 6.33
N ASN A 67 10.12 0.13 7.21
CA ASN A 67 11.40 -0.55 7.16
C ASN A 67 11.31 -1.95 6.52
N GLY A 68 10.14 -2.29 5.96
CA GLY A 68 9.82 -3.60 5.41
C GLY A 68 10.31 -3.80 3.98
N LYS A 69 10.06 -5.01 3.46
CA LYS A 69 10.54 -5.42 2.14
C LYS A 69 9.88 -4.63 1.01
N VAL A 70 8.59 -4.31 1.12
CA VAL A 70 7.88 -3.55 0.09
C VAL A 70 8.37 -2.10 0.01
N ALA A 71 8.63 -1.45 1.14
CA ALA A 71 9.19 -0.10 1.19
C ALA A 71 10.62 -0.06 0.61
N ALA A 72 11.46 -1.04 0.97
CA ALA A 72 12.80 -1.19 0.40
C ALA A 72 12.75 -1.39 -1.13
N ALA A 73 11.85 -2.24 -1.61
CA ALA A 73 11.67 -2.49 -3.03
C ALA A 73 11.16 -1.24 -3.78
N LEU A 74 10.21 -0.49 -3.20
CA LEU A 74 9.74 0.77 -3.77
C LEU A 74 10.90 1.77 -3.93
N MET A 75 11.66 2.00 -2.86
CA MET A 75 12.78 2.95 -2.88
C MET A 75 13.89 2.55 -3.85
N ALA A 76 14.14 1.24 -4.00
CA ALA A 76 15.11 0.73 -4.97
C ALA A 76 14.70 0.99 -6.43
N ASN A 77 13.39 1.01 -6.73
CA ASN A 77 12.86 1.22 -8.08
C ASN A 77 12.39 2.66 -8.34
N ALA A 78 12.30 3.49 -7.30
CA ALA A 78 11.68 4.82 -7.38
C ALA A 78 12.30 5.71 -8.46
N ALA A 79 13.62 5.76 -8.55
CA ALA A 79 14.32 6.59 -9.52
C ALA A 79 14.10 6.14 -10.98
N GLU A 80 13.81 4.86 -11.21
CA GLU A 80 13.47 4.35 -12.54
C GLU A 80 12.02 4.64 -12.88
N LEU A 81 11.10 4.29 -11.97
CA LEU A 81 9.67 4.19 -12.26
C LEU A 81 8.90 5.50 -12.07
N LEU A 82 9.34 6.36 -11.14
CA LEU A 82 8.53 7.48 -10.67
C LEU A 82 9.06 8.82 -11.16
N LEU A 83 8.15 9.75 -11.48
CA LEU A 83 8.49 11.11 -11.91
C LEU A 83 9.27 11.85 -10.84
N GLU A 84 8.88 11.65 -9.59
CA GLU A 84 9.56 12.10 -8.36
C GLU A 84 9.48 10.98 -7.32
N GLY A 85 10.21 11.12 -6.21
CA GLY A 85 10.10 10.17 -5.09
C GLY A 85 8.66 10.04 -4.57
N PRO A 86 8.29 8.88 -3.99
CA PRO A 86 6.95 8.70 -3.44
C PRO A 86 6.69 9.71 -2.30
N THR A 87 5.49 10.27 -2.25
CA THR A 87 5.05 11.08 -1.11
C THR A 87 4.43 10.16 -0.07
N ILE A 88 4.91 10.19 1.17
CA ILE A 88 4.46 9.31 2.25
C ILE A 88 3.84 10.15 3.37
N GLU A 89 2.57 9.94 3.65
CA GLU A 89 1.83 10.63 4.70
C GLU A 89 1.51 9.67 5.86
N LYS A 90 2.01 9.99 7.05
CA LYS A 90 1.65 9.32 8.31
C LYS A 90 0.29 9.83 8.78
N ILE A 91 -0.76 9.00 8.69
CA ILE A 91 -2.12 9.40 9.02
C ILE A 91 -2.66 8.68 10.28
N GLY A 92 -3.63 9.31 10.94
CA GLY A 92 -4.37 8.76 12.07
C GLY A 92 -5.76 8.32 11.64
N ILE A 93 -6.19 7.12 12.05
CA ILE A 93 -7.50 6.58 11.76
C ILE A 93 -8.43 6.85 12.95
N ILE A 94 -9.47 7.65 12.73
CA ILE A 94 -10.40 8.07 13.78
C ILE A 94 -11.45 6.99 14.05
N THR A 95 -12.02 6.42 12.99
CA THR A 95 -13.08 5.40 13.05
C THR A 95 -12.93 4.42 11.88
N VAL A 96 -13.24 3.14 12.12
CA VAL A 96 -13.19 2.07 11.12
C VAL A 96 -14.51 1.33 11.12
N LYS A 97 -15.10 1.15 9.94
CA LYS A 97 -16.10 0.11 9.71
C LYS A 97 -15.36 -1.14 9.21
N PRO A 98 -15.22 -2.20 10.01
CA PRO A 98 -14.59 -3.42 9.54
C PRO A 98 -15.44 -4.06 8.43
N ALA A 99 -14.80 -4.77 7.50
CA ALA A 99 -15.51 -5.66 6.60
C ALA A 99 -16.14 -6.79 7.43
N GLU A 100 -17.46 -6.90 7.43
CA GLU A 100 -18.12 -8.12 7.88
C GLU A 100 -17.93 -9.17 6.79
N ALA A 101 -17.62 -10.42 7.19
CA ALA A 101 -17.68 -11.53 6.26
C ALA A 101 -19.12 -11.62 5.74
N LYS A 102 -19.36 -11.13 4.52
CA LYS A 102 -20.58 -11.49 3.80
C LYS A 102 -20.45 -12.98 3.53
N ALA A 103 -21.32 -13.79 4.14
CA ALA A 103 -21.41 -15.20 3.82
C ALA A 103 -21.45 -15.32 2.29
N GLU A 104 -20.43 -15.96 1.70
CA GLU A 104 -20.48 -16.31 0.30
C GLU A 104 -21.68 -17.22 0.13
N SER A 105 -22.72 -16.71 -0.55
CA SER A 105 -23.80 -17.55 -1.05
C SER A 105 -23.17 -18.48 -2.07
N SER A 106 -22.79 -19.68 -1.64
CA SER A 106 -22.46 -20.78 -2.54
C SER A 106 -23.71 -21.07 -3.38
N VAL A 107 -23.79 -20.51 -4.57
CA VAL A 107 -24.63 -21.06 -5.62
C VAL A 107 -23.72 -21.97 -6.42
N ALA A 108 -24.00 -23.27 -6.26
CA ALA A 108 -23.42 -24.38 -6.98
C ALA A 108 -23.65 -24.29 -8.50
#